data_AF-A0A7C3VJ28-F1
#
_entry.id   AF-A0A7C3VJ28-F1
#
_cell.length_a   1.000
_cell.length_b   1.000
_cell.length_c   1.000
_cell.angle_alpha   90.00
_cell.angle_beta   90.00
_cell.angle_gamma   90.00
#
_symmetry.space_group_name_H-M   'P 1'
#
loop_
_entity.id
_entity.type
_entity.pdbx_description
1 polymer ?
#
loop_
_entity_poly.entity_id
_entity_poly.type
_entity_poly.pdbx_seq_one_letter_code
_entity_poly.pdbx_strand_id
1 'polypeptide(L)'
;MKGDKSIIREISEIEQHTDVLDTDINFACTAFIAMFQPVARDLRFALSMIRISSSYERIADLAQEIALYDCRMPDIFFETEKHLMEMFEVVRRGYRETDGLRERLVELDTRVDNIYVETMEVLEKDCNIDAVLTARHVERIGDLLAKIGARLIFIEKGRRVWVK
;
A
#
# COMPACT_ATOMS: atom_id res chain seq x y z
N MET A 1 -3.52 0.59 20.46
CA MET A 1 -2.44 1.57 20.52
C MET A 1 -3.15 2.89 20.70
N LYS A 2 -2.97 3.61 21.80
CA LYS A 2 -3.59 4.93 21.87
C LYS A 2 -2.66 5.92 21.19
N GLY A 3 -3.00 6.35 19.97
CA GLY A 3 -2.26 7.39 19.28
C GLY A 3 -2.26 8.66 20.13
N ASP A 4 -1.08 9.25 20.36
CA ASP A 4 -1.02 10.59 20.93
C ASP A 4 -1.81 11.54 20.01
N LYS A 5 -2.53 12.51 20.58
CA LYS A 5 -3.33 13.47 19.80
C LYS A 5 -2.48 14.23 18.78
N SER A 6 -1.20 14.38 19.07
CA SER A 6 -0.19 14.93 18.15
C SER A 6 -0.03 14.06 16.89
N ILE A 7 0.17 12.75 17.06
CA ILE A 7 0.37 11.77 15.98
C ILE A 7 -0.89 11.61 15.13
N ILE A 8 -2.07 11.53 15.75
CA ILE A 8 -3.34 11.41 15.02
C ILE A 8 -3.54 12.62 14.10
N ARG A 9 -3.19 13.82 14.58
CA ARG A 9 -3.26 15.04 13.78
C ARG A 9 -2.29 15.01 12.61
N GLU A 10 -1.05 14.61 12.84
CA GLU A 10 -0.04 14.50 11.77
C GLU A 10 -0.47 13.51 10.69
N ILE A 11 -1.01 12.34 11.07
CA ILE A 11 -1.54 11.36 10.12
C ILE A 11 -2.72 11.93 9.33
N SER A 12 -3.61 12.68 9.97
CA SER A 12 -4.73 13.35 9.29
C SER A 12 -4.27 14.42 8.30
N GLU A 13 -3.22 15.18 8.62
CA GLU A 13 -2.63 16.16 7.70
C GLU A 13 -1.97 15.46 6.48
N ILE A 14 -1.35 14.29 6.68
CA ILE A 14 -0.76 13.48 5.59
C ILE A 14 -1.84 12.89 4.68
N GLU A 15 -2.93 12.37 5.24
CA GLU A 15 -4.04 11.81 4.46
C GLU A 15 -4.69 12.87 3.57
N GLN A 16 -5.05 14.04 4.12
CA GLN A 16 -5.56 15.17 3.34
C GLN A 16 -4.59 15.63 2.23
N HIS A 17 -3.28 15.61 2.50
CA HIS A 17 -2.30 15.93 1.48
C HIS A 17 -2.27 14.88 0.36
N THR A 18 -2.44 13.61 0.70
CA THR A 18 -2.42 12.50 -0.25
C THR A 18 -3.65 12.53 -1.17
N ASP A 19 -4.82 12.92 -0.67
CA ASP A 19 -6.04 13.14 -1.48
C ASP A 19 -5.84 14.19 -2.57
N VAL A 20 -5.20 15.31 -2.20
CA VAL A 20 -4.88 16.39 -3.14
C VAL A 20 -3.90 15.88 -4.19
N LEU A 21 -2.86 15.16 -3.77
CA LEU A 21 -1.90 14.57 -4.69
C LEU A 21 -2.55 13.57 -5.65
N ASP A 22 -3.53 12.77 -5.19
CA ASP A 22 -4.23 11.85 -6.08
C ASP A 22 -5.01 12.56 -7.16
N THR A 23 -5.75 13.61 -6.77
CA THR A 23 -6.50 14.45 -7.70
C THR A 23 -5.56 15.12 -8.71
N ASP A 24 -4.44 15.67 -8.25
CA ASP A 24 -3.47 16.37 -9.09
C ASP A 24 -2.78 15.42 -10.08
N ILE A 25 -2.35 14.23 -9.63
CA ILE A 25 -1.73 13.21 -10.48
C ILE A 25 -2.73 12.72 -11.53
N ASN A 26 -3.98 12.48 -11.12
CA ASN A 26 -5.05 12.06 -12.02
C ASN A 26 -5.27 13.11 -13.12
N PHE A 27 -5.44 14.38 -12.73
CA PHE A 27 -5.61 15.48 -13.67
C PHE A 27 -4.43 15.60 -14.63
N ALA A 28 -3.19 15.57 -14.13
CA ALA A 28 -1.99 15.66 -14.95
C ALA A 28 -1.88 14.50 -15.96
N CYS A 29 -2.17 13.27 -15.54
CA CYS A 29 -2.15 12.10 -16.42
C CYS A 29 -3.26 12.16 -17.48
N THR A 30 -4.47 12.57 -17.11
CA THR A 30 -5.58 12.74 -18.06
C THR A 30 -5.29 13.83 -19.07
N ALA A 31 -4.75 14.97 -18.63
CA ALA A 31 -4.34 16.06 -19.51
C ALA A 31 -3.22 15.60 -20.46
N PHE A 32 -2.23 14.87 -19.94
CA PHE A 32 -1.16 14.28 -20.76
C PHE A 32 -1.72 13.35 -21.85
N ILE A 33 -2.68 12.48 -21.49
CA ILE A 33 -3.32 11.58 -22.46
C ILE A 33 -4.10 12.37 -23.52
N ALA A 34 -4.90 13.35 -23.09
CA ALA A 34 -5.77 14.12 -23.99
C ALA A 34 -4.98 15.00 -24.96
N MET A 35 -3.92 15.66 -24.49
CA MET A 35 -3.14 16.61 -25.29
C MET A 35 -2.14 15.93 -26.22
N PHE A 36 -1.51 14.85 -25.78
CA PHE A 36 -0.37 14.26 -26.49
C PHE A 36 -0.67 12.90 -27.12
N GLN A 37 -1.81 12.27 -26.81
CA GLN A 37 -2.19 10.95 -27.32
C GLN A 37 -1.05 9.92 -27.23
N PRO A 38 -0.45 9.74 -26.04
CA PRO A 38 0.70 8.87 -25.85
C PRO A 38 0.35 7.44 -26.26
N VAL A 39 1.35 6.70 -26.73
CA VAL A 39 1.19 5.31 -27.19
C VAL A 39 2.11 4.37 -26.43
N ALA A 40 1.81 3.08 -26.50
CA ALA A 40 2.64 2.01 -25.94
C ALA A 40 3.08 2.28 -24.48
N ARG A 41 4.37 2.50 -24.24
CA ARG A 41 4.93 2.66 -22.88
C ARG A 41 4.40 3.91 -22.18
N ASP A 42 4.27 5.02 -22.88
CA ASP A 42 3.86 6.29 -22.28
C ASP A 42 2.39 6.27 -21.85
N LEU A 43 1.54 5.59 -22.64
CA LEU A 43 0.15 5.35 -22.25
C LEU A 43 0.06 4.44 -21.03
N ARG A 44 0.86 3.36 -21.00
CA ARG A 44 0.91 2.46 -19.83
C ARG A 44 1.38 3.21 -18.60
N PHE A 45 2.38 4.08 -18.73
CA PHE A 45 2.88 4.92 -17.64
C PHE A 45 1.76 5.79 -17.07
N ALA A 46 1.10 6.60 -17.89
CA ALA A 46 0.04 7.50 -17.44
C ALA A 46 -1.11 6.74 -16.75
N LEU A 47 -1.61 5.66 -17.36
CA LEU A 47 -2.68 4.84 -16.79
C LEU A 47 -2.26 4.16 -15.47
N SER A 48 -1.00 3.76 -15.36
CA SER A 48 -0.48 3.11 -14.17
C SER A 48 -0.27 4.12 -13.03
N MET A 49 0.22 5.32 -13.33
CA MET A 49 0.41 6.37 -12.33
C MET A 49 -0.91 6.78 -11.67
N ILE A 50 -2.00 6.92 -12.44
CA ILE A 50 -3.35 7.16 -11.89
C ILE A 50 -3.71 6.08 -10.85
N ARG A 51 -3.47 4.81 -11.18
CA ARG A 51 -3.83 3.68 -10.29
C ARG A 51 -2.89 3.52 -9.11
N ILE A 52 -1.62 3.87 -9.27
CA ILE A 52 -0.61 3.83 -8.22
C ILE A 52 -0.90 4.92 -7.21
N SER A 53 -1.22 6.13 -7.68
CA SER A 53 -1.59 7.27 -6.86
C SER A 53 -2.77 6.95 -5.93
N SER A 54 -3.87 6.43 -6.49
CA SER A 54 -5.02 5.97 -5.70
C SER A 54 -4.69 4.79 -4.77
N SER A 55 -3.63 4.02 -5.04
CA SER A 55 -3.19 2.99 -4.09
C SER A 55 -2.45 3.60 -2.89
N TYR A 56 -1.74 4.72 -3.07
CA TYR A 56 -1.08 5.43 -1.97
C TYR A 56 -2.07 6.23 -1.12
N GLU A 57 -3.07 6.89 -1.74
CA GLU A 57 -4.19 7.50 -1.01
C GLU A 57 -4.86 6.46 -0.11
N ARG A 58 -5.21 5.30 -0.67
CA ARG A 58 -5.80 4.23 0.14
C ARG A 58 -4.90 3.70 1.27
N ILE A 59 -3.58 3.74 1.11
CA ILE A 59 -2.64 3.40 2.20
C ILE A 59 -2.72 4.46 3.31
N ALA A 60 -2.82 5.75 2.96
CA ALA A 60 -2.95 6.83 3.92
C ALA A 60 -4.30 6.74 4.68
N ASP A 61 -5.41 6.44 4.01
CA ASP A 61 -6.72 6.17 4.64
C ASP A 61 -6.60 5.08 5.72
N LEU A 62 -6.02 3.93 5.33
CA LEU A 62 -5.90 2.78 6.21
C LEU A 62 -5.02 3.12 7.42
N ALA A 63 -3.96 3.89 7.22
CA ALA A 63 -3.10 4.38 8.30
C ALA A 63 -3.86 5.32 9.26
N GLN A 64 -4.72 6.20 8.72
CA GLN A 64 -5.59 7.07 9.52
C GLN A 64 -6.60 6.24 10.34
N GLU A 65 -7.26 5.26 9.72
CA GLU A 65 -8.19 4.36 10.42
C GLU A 65 -7.49 3.59 11.56
N ILE A 66 -6.29 3.04 11.30
CA ILE A 66 -5.47 2.36 12.32
C ILE A 66 -5.16 3.28 13.50
N ALA A 67 -4.83 4.56 13.24
CA ALA A 67 -4.46 5.51 14.29
C ALA A 67 -5.62 5.83 15.26
N LEU A 68 -6.87 5.59 14.84
CA LEU A 68 -8.06 5.82 15.64
C LEU A 68 -8.44 4.62 16.53
N TYR A 69 -7.91 3.43 16.25
CA TYR A 69 -8.24 2.20 16.98
C TYR A 69 -7.47 2.07 18.31
N ASP A 70 -8.20 1.86 19.41
CA ASP A 70 -7.61 1.69 20.76
C ASP A 70 -7.62 0.22 21.19
N CYS A 71 -6.71 -0.56 20.60
CA CYS A 71 -6.61 -2.00 20.83
C CYS A 71 -5.25 -2.46 21.40
N ARG A 72 -5.19 -3.67 21.96
CA ARG A 72 -3.92 -4.36 22.24
C ARG A 72 -3.69 -5.39 21.15
N MET A 73 -2.49 -5.38 20.57
CA MET A 73 -2.08 -6.35 19.55
C MET A 73 -1.16 -7.41 20.17
N PRO A 74 -1.22 -8.67 19.71
CA PRO A 74 -0.26 -9.68 20.13
C PRO A 74 1.15 -9.35 19.61
N ASP A 75 2.19 -9.82 20.30
CA ASP A 75 3.58 -9.45 19.99
C ASP A 75 3.98 -9.80 18.55
N ILE A 76 3.49 -10.93 18.02
CA ILE A 76 3.74 -11.39 16.64
C ILE A 76 3.33 -10.36 15.58
N PHE A 77 2.29 -9.56 15.86
CA PHE A 77 1.80 -8.56 14.93
C PHE A 77 2.86 -7.51 14.59
N PHE A 78 3.70 -7.14 15.57
CA PHE A 78 4.71 -6.10 15.40
C PHE A 78 5.87 -6.52 14.49
N GLU A 79 6.01 -7.82 14.19
CA GLU A 79 6.96 -8.30 13.18
C GLU A 79 6.60 -7.81 11.76
N THR A 80 5.32 -7.46 11.53
CA THR A 80 4.82 -6.97 10.23
C THR A 80 5.47 -5.65 9.81
N GLU A 81 5.83 -4.79 10.76
CA GLU A 81 6.41 -3.46 10.51
C GLU A 81 7.66 -3.56 9.63
N LYS A 82 8.58 -4.47 9.99
CA LYS A 82 9.82 -4.70 9.25
C LYS A 82 9.54 -5.10 7.80
N HIS A 83 8.58 -6.00 7.58
CA HIS A 83 8.26 -6.50 6.24
C HIS A 83 7.59 -5.43 5.38
N LEU A 84 6.66 -4.65 5.94
CA LEU A 84 6.06 -3.53 5.23
C LEU A 84 7.09 -2.47 4.84
N MET A 85 7.99 -2.09 5.75
CA MET A 85 9.07 -1.15 5.45
C MET A 85 9.98 -1.66 4.34
N GLU A 86 10.27 -2.96 4.31
CA GLU A 86 11.01 -3.58 3.22
C GLU A 86 10.24 -3.56 1.89
N MET A 87 8.92 -3.80 1.92
CA MET A 87 8.06 -3.69 0.73
C MET A 87 8.04 -2.27 0.16
N PHE A 88 7.94 -1.24 1.00
CA PHE A 88 8.03 0.16 0.57
C PHE A 88 9.37 0.43 -0.14
N GLU A 89 10.48 -0.04 0.42
CA GLU A 89 11.80 0.16 -0.19
C GLU A 89 11.97 -0.63 -1.50
N VAL A 90 11.40 -1.84 -1.58
CA VAL A 90 11.35 -2.64 -2.82
C VAL A 90 10.54 -1.91 -3.90
N VAL A 91 9.35 -1.41 -3.58
CA VAL A 91 8.52 -0.62 -4.49
C VAL A 91 9.23 0.67 -4.92
N ARG A 92 9.87 1.38 -3.99
CA ARG A 92 10.63 2.61 -4.27
C ARG A 92 11.75 2.39 -5.28
N ARG A 93 12.52 1.30 -5.12
CA ARG A 93 13.54 0.88 -6.11
C ARG A 93 12.91 0.44 -7.43
N GLY A 94 11.73 -0.17 -7.37
CA GLY A 94 10.92 -0.61 -8.50
C GLY A 94 10.63 0.47 -9.55
N TYR A 95 10.57 1.74 -9.15
CA TYR A 95 10.41 2.87 -10.08
C TYR A 95 11.61 3.08 -11.01
N ARG A 96 12.79 2.61 -10.60
CA ARG A 96 14.03 2.70 -11.38
C ARG A 96 14.34 1.39 -12.10
N GLU A 97 14.14 0.27 -11.43
CA GLU A 97 14.48 -1.06 -11.93
C GLU A 97 13.46 -2.10 -11.47
N THR A 98 12.93 -2.89 -12.41
CA THR A 98 11.86 -3.86 -12.16
C THR A 98 12.34 -5.31 -12.09
N ASP A 99 13.65 -5.55 -12.21
CA ASP A 99 14.21 -6.90 -12.17
C ASP A 99 14.17 -7.49 -10.76
N GLY A 100 13.63 -8.71 -10.65
CA GLY A 100 13.38 -9.38 -9.38
C GLY A 100 12.29 -8.73 -8.50
N LEU A 101 11.62 -7.68 -8.98
CA LEU A 101 10.62 -6.93 -8.21
C LEU A 101 9.43 -7.82 -7.80
N ARG A 102 8.96 -8.65 -8.73
CA ARG A 102 7.83 -9.56 -8.48
C ARG A 102 8.17 -10.57 -7.39
N GLU A 103 9.28 -11.26 -7.56
CA GLU A 103 9.70 -12.36 -6.68
C GLU A 103 9.87 -11.85 -5.25
N ARG A 104 10.50 -10.68 -5.08
CA ARG A 104 10.66 -10.04 -3.78
C ARG A 104 9.35 -9.61 -3.14
N LEU A 105 8.43 -9.01 -3.90
CA LEU A 105 7.14 -8.59 -3.36
C LEU A 105 6.26 -9.77 -2.97
N VAL A 106 6.25 -10.85 -3.76
CA VAL A 106 5.52 -12.09 -3.40
C VAL A 106 6.08 -12.67 -2.11
N GLU A 107 7.40 -12.74 -1.96
CA GLU A 107 8.04 -13.26 -0.74
C GLU A 107 7.65 -12.45 0.49
N LEU A 108 7.72 -11.11 0.41
CA LEU A 108 7.41 -10.23 1.55
C LEU A 108 5.91 -10.21 1.88
N ASP A 109 5.05 -10.15 0.87
CA ASP A 109 3.59 -10.17 1.07
C ASP A 109 3.14 -11.49 1.70
N THR A 110 3.74 -12.62 1.31
CA THR A 110 3.48 -13.92 1.95
C THR A 110 3.86 -13.91 3.43
N ARG A 111 4.92 -13.21 3.83
CA ARG A 111 5.29 -13.07 5.25
C ARG A 111 4.26 -12.23 6.02
N VAL A 112 3.81 -11.12 5.42
CA VAL A 112 2.75 -10.28 5.99
C VAL A 112 1.45 -11.09 6.17
N ASP A 113 1.07 -11.88 5.15
CA ASP A 113 -0.11 -12.75 5.19
C ASP A 113 -0.03 -13.81 6.29
N ASN A 114 1.13 -14.46 6.46
CA ASN A 114 1.32 -15.44 7.52
C ASN A 114 1.19 -14.80 8.91
N ILE A 115 1.81 -13.64 9.14
CA ILE A 115 1.69 -12.91 10.40
C ILE A 115 0.24 -12.49 10.66
N TYR A 116 -0.50 -12.08 9.62
CA TYR A 116 -1.92 -11.77 9.72
C TYR A 116 -2.73 -13.00 10.19
N VAL A 117 -2.51 -14.17 9.59
CA VAL A 117 -3.19 -15.42 9.98
C VAL A 117 -2.88 -15.79 11.44
N GLU A 118 -1.60 -15.78 11.82
CA GLU A 118 -1.18 -16.06 13.21
C GLU A 118 -1.77 -15.06 14.20
N THR A 119 -1.84 -13.78 13.82
CA THR A 119 -2.48 -12.73 14.61
C THR A 119 -3.98 -13.01 14.81
N MET A 120 -4.68 -13.47 13.76
CA MET A 120 -6.10 -13.81 13.84
C MET A 120 -6.37 -14.97 14.79
N GLU A 121 -5.56 -16.04 14.73
CA GLU A 121 -5.69 -17.20 15.63
C GLU A 121 -5.56 -16.82 17.12
N VAL A 122 -4.73 -15.81 17.42
CA VAL A 122 -4.62 -15.29 18.79
C VAL A 122 -5.82 -14.43 19.17
N LEU A 123 -6.30 -13.58 18.26
CA LEU A 123 -7.41 -12.65 18.50
C LEU A 123 -8.79 -13.33 18.56
N GLU A 124 -8.95 -14.53 17.99
CA GLU A 124 -10.20 -15.32 18.09
C GLU A 124 -10.66 -15.55 19.55
N LYS A 125 -9.73 -15.54 20.50
CA LYS A 125 -10.01 -15.78 21.92
C LYS A 125 -10.53 -14.55 22.67
N ASP A 126 -10.24 -13.35 22.20
CA ASP A 126 -10.47 -12.09 22.93
C ASP A 126 -11.34 -11.08 22.14
N CYS A 127 -11.83 -11.45 20.94
CA CYS A 127 -12.86 -10.78 20.12
C CYS A 127 -12.85 -9.24 20.14
N ASN A 128 -11.67 -8.62 20.10
CA ASN A 128 -11.53 -7.17 20.01
C ASN A 128 -11.62 -6.75 18.53
N ILE A 129 -12.74 -6.11 18.16
CA ILE A 129 -13.01 -5.68 16.78
C ILE A 129 -11.93 -4.72 16.27
N ASP A 130 -11.51 -3.76 17.10
CA ASP A 130 -10.47 -2.78 16.74
C ASP A 130 -9.14 -3.47 16.45
N ALA A 131 -8.79 -4.53 17.18
CA ALA A 131 -7.58 -5.33 16.93
C ALA A 131 -7.67 -6.10 15.60
N VAL A 132 -8.83 -6.69 15.31
CA VAL A 132 -9.09 -7.41 14.05
C VAL A 132 -9.02 -6.46 12.85
N LEU A 133 -9.64 -5.28 12.96
CA LEU A 133 -9.59 -4.25 11.92
C LEU A 133 -8.16 -3.74 11.72
N THR A 134 -7.43 -3.49 12.81
CA THR A 134 -6.01 -3.09 12.74
C THR A 134 -5.18 -4.10 11.95
N ALA A 135 -5.29 -5.39 12.29
CA ALA A 135 -4.54 -6.44 11.61
C ALA A 135 -4.90 -6.54 10.12
N ARG A 136 -6.20 -6.47 9.80
CA ARG A 136 -6.69 -6.52 8.43
C ARG A 136 -6.22 -5.33 7.60
N HIS A 137 -6.22 -4.13 8.17
CA HIS A 137 -5.79 -2.92 7.47
C HIS A 137 -4.29 -2.97 7.17
N VAL A 138 -3.48 -3.49 8.09
CA VAL A 138 -2.04 -3.70 7.88
C VAL A 138 -1.77 -4.73 6.77
N GLU A 139 -2.48 -5.87 6.75
CA GLU A 139 -2.39 -6.82 5.62
C GLU A 139 -2.76 -6.13 4.30
N ARG A 140 -3.84 -5.34 4.31
CA ARG A 140 -4.30 -4.64 3.12
C ARG A 140 -3.29 -3.63 2.58
N ILE A 141 -2.46 -3.03 3.44
CA ILE A 141 -1.36 -2.15 3.01
C ILE A 141 -0.31 -2.95 2.22
N GLY A 142 0.11 -4.12 2.71
CA GLY A 142 1.04 -5.01 1.97
C GLY A 142 0.47 -5.40 0.61
N ASP A 143 -0.80 -5.75 0.62
CA ASP A 143 -1.58 -6.16 -0.52
C ASP A 143 -1.74 -5.02 -1.57
N LEU A 144 -1.75 -3.75 -1.15
CA LEU A 144 -1.69 -2.56 -2.02
C LEU A 144 -0.28 -2.33 -2.60
N LEU A 145 0.78 -2.54 -1.80
CA LEU A 145 2.16 -2.45 -2.25
C LEU A 145 2.49 -3.50 -3.32
N ALA A 146 2.00 -4.74 -3.16
CA ALA A 146 2.07 -5.79 -4.17
C ALA A 146 1.45 -5.34 -5.50
N LYS A 147 0.26 -4.71 -5.44
CA LYS A 147 -0.44 -4.16 -6.62
C LYS A 147 0.32 -2.99 -7.26
N ILE A 148 0.96 -2.13 -6.47
CA ILE A 148 1.84 -1.06 -7.00
C ILE A 148 3.00 -1.68 -7.78
N GLY A 149 3.71 -2.65 -7.20
CA GLY A 149 4.80 -3.35 -7.88
C GLY A 149 4.39 -4.04 -9.18
N ALA A 150 3.22 -4.69 -9.19
CA ALA A 150 2.66 -5.29 -10.41
C ALA A 150 2.46 -4.26 -11.53
N ARG A 151 2.06 -3.04 -11.19
CA ARG A 151 1.89 -1.93 -12.15
C ARG A 151 3.23 -1.42 -12.67
N LEU A 152 4.24 -1.31 -11.82
CA LEU A 152 5.60 -0.94 -12.25
C LEU A 152 6.14 -1.93 -13.29
N ILE A 153 5.95 -3.23 -13.07
CA ILE A 153 6.34 -4.26 -14.04
C ILE A 153 5.52 -4.15 -15.34
N PHE A 154 4.23 -3.81 -15.25
CA PHE A 154 3.39 -3.61 -16.43
C PHE A 154 3.84 -2.43 -17.30
N ILE A 155 4.30 -1.32 -16.70
CA ILE A 155 4.85 -0.17 -17.42
C ILE A 155 6.00 -0.63 -18.32
N GLU A 156 6.97 -1.36 -17.75
CA GLU A 156 8.16 -1.82 -18.47
C GLU A 156 7.87 -2.96 -19.44
N LYS A 157 7.25 -4.05 -18.96
CA LYS A 157 7.14 -5.31 -19.72
C LYS A 157 5.90 -5.38 -20.62
N GLY A 158 4.94 -4.47 -20.47
CA GLY A 158 3.71 -4.42 -21.28
C GLY A 158 2.73 -5.56 -21.06
N ARG A 159 3.01 -6.47 -20.12
CA ARG A 159 2.15 -7.59 -19.75
C ARG A 159 1.81 -7.52 -18.26
N ARG A 160 0.57 -7.85 -17.93
CA ARG A 160 0.16 -7.94 -16.52
C ARG A 160 0.87 -9.11 -15.87
N VAL A 161 1.39 -8.87 -14.67
CA VAL A 161 1.93 -9.89 -13.80
C VAL A 161 1.09 -9.94 -12.54
N TRP A 162 0.80 -11.14 -12.08
CA TRP A 162 0.12 -11.35 -10.80
C TRP A 162 1.18 -11.45 -9.71
N VAL A 163 1.09 -10.53 -8.76
CA VAL A 163 1.83 -10.57 -7.49
C VAL A 163 0.87 -11.09 -6.41
N LYS A 164 -0.40 -10.65 -6.44
CA LYS A 164 -1.56 -11.12 -5.70
C LYS A 164 -2.83 -10.78 -6.49
#